data_AF-A0A7H8V5K2-F1
#
_entry.id   AF-A0A7H8V5K2-F1
#
_cell.length_a   1.000
_cell.length_b   1.000
_cell.length_c   1.000
_cell.angle_alpha   90.00
_cell.angle_beta   90.00
_cell.angle_gamma   90.00
#
_symmetry.space_group_name_H-M   'P 1'
#
loop_
_entity.id
_entity.type
_entity.pdbx_description
1 polymer ?
#
loop_
_entity_poly.entity_id
_entity_poly.type
_entity_poly.pdbx_seq_one_letter_code
_entity_poly.pdbx_strand_id
1 'polypeptide(L)'
;MNEKKQPSHLNEENRNQPIISKTVVRKEHDMSFVDYIRVLSDGKLSKSGEIRVKTRELSERVGIDYEMFRKILNKQKPNQPRDCIIAICAALFCSVEETNKALFYYDDMPGLDFSEGCRDFFIMQALEGNIGKENDRDYISRGVKLVNDTLKLNKFSLLRLSNKTKTKEANIIAPNDRIEDIISEAYSLREKYYSSLGIYYKPDNYSVTTQIKVLDNKKIHHLVKKSNTEDVFELKYDERFPTYIRPEADLEKNTILF
;
A
#
# COMPACT_ATOMS: atom_id res chain seq x y z
N MET A 1 57.20 -39.53 16.80
CA MET A 1 55.75 -39.64 16.55
C MET A 1 55.06 -38.91 17.70
N ASN A 2 54.59 -37.69 17.43
CA ASN A 2 53.92 -36.82 18.42
C ASN A 2 52.47 -36.64 17.97
N GLU A 3 51.55 -37.37 18.60
CA GLU A 3 50.12 -37.17 18.45
C GLU A 3 49.54 -36.42 19.66
N LYS A 4 48.54 -35.62 19.32
CA LYS A 4 48.20 -34.35 19.94
C LYS A 4 47.28 -34.51 21.15
N LYS A 5 47.55 -33.65 22.14
CA LYS A 5 46.72 -33.33 23.31
C LYS A 5 45.27 -33.00 22.92
N GLN A 6 44.32 -33.61 23.62
CA GLN A 6 43.04 -32.97 23.97
C GLN A 6 43.23 -32.07 25.19
N PRO A 7 42.58 -30.90 25.21
CA PRO A 7 41.93 -30.40 26.43
C PRO A 7 40.49 -29.94 26.09
N SER A 8 39.46 -30.48 26.74
CA SER A 8 38.90 -30.04 28.04
C SER A 8 38.33 -28.60 28.01
N HIS A 9 36.99 -28.56 28.05
CA HIS A 9 36.06 -27.51 28.45
C HIS A 9 36.64 -26.13 28.87
N LEU A 10 36.18 -25.09 28.18
CA LEU A 10 36.14 -23.71 28.64
C LEU A 10 34.72 -23.16 28.46
N ASN A 11 34.18 -22.66 29.57
CA ASN A 11 32.91 -21.95 29.69
C ASN A 11 32.96 -20.62 28.95
N GLU A 12 31.91 -20.28 28.20
CA GLU A 12 31.51 -18.88 28.01
C GLU A 12 29.98 -18.80 28.09
N GLU A 13 29.49 -18.63 29.32
CA GLU A 13 28.28 -17.87 29.58
C GLU A 13 28.44 -16.49 28.94
N ASN A 14 27.64 -16.19 27.90
CA ASN A 14 27.11 -14.86 27.60
C ASN A 14 26.51 -14.84 26.19
N ARG A 15 25.18 -14.79 26.09
CA ARG A 15 24.43 -13.98 25.10
C ARG A 15 22.92 -14.05 25.36
N ASN A 16 22.51 -13.77 26.60
CA ASN A 16 21.20 -13.15 26.83
C ASN A 16 21.42 -11.63 26.81
N GLN A 17 21.50 -11.04 25.62
CA GLN A 17 21.36 -9.59 25.53
C GLN A 17 19.86 -9.28 25.53
N PRO A 18 19.36 -8.44 26.45
CA PRO A 18 17.99 -7.95 26.36
C PRO A 18 17.87 -7.17 25.06
N ILE A 19 16.82 -7.46 24.30
CA ILE A 19 16.43 -6.69 23.12
C ILE A 19 16.32 -5.24 23.59
N ILE A 20 17.31 -4.42 23.22
CA ILE A 20 17.30 -2.98 23.48
C ILE A 20 16.04 -2.47 22.80
N SER A 21 15.03 -2.17 23.61
CA SER A 21 13.83 -1.48 23.15
C SER A 21 14.31 -0.17 22.54
N LYS A 22 14.33 -0.08 21.21
CA LYS A 22 14.58 1.18 20.51
C LYS A 22 13.58 2.18 21.09
N THR A 23 14.07 3.11 21.90
CA THR A 23 13.29 4.27 22.33
C THR A 23 12.88 5.00 21.06
N VAL A 24 11.61 4.83 20.68
CA VAL A 24 11.02 5.50 19.52
C VAL A 24 11.01 7.00 19.86
N VAL A 25 11.95 7.74 19.29
CA VAL A 25 11.97 9.20 19.40
C VAL A 25 10.71 9.70 18.70
N ARG A 26 9.75 10.21 19.48
CA ARG A 26 8.54 10.82 18.93
C ARG A 26 8.95 12.07 18.15
N LYS A 27 8.54 12.16 16.90
CA LYS A 27 8.72 13.37 16.11
C LYS A 27 7.81 14.43 16.70
N GLU A 28 8.35 15.59 17.06
CA GLU A 28 7.56 16.69 17.60
C GLU A 28 6.74 17.37 16.49
N HIS A 29 5.60 17.97 16.87
CA HIS A 29 4.79 18.76 15.96
C HIS A 29 5.43 20.13 15.76
N ASP A 30 5.85 20.45 14.53
CA ASP A 30 6.39 21.75 14.16
C ASP A 30 5.30 22.82 13.98
N MET A 31 4.05 22.43 13.79
CA MET A 31 2.90 23.33 13.70
C MET A 31 1.61 22.70 14.24
N SER A 32 0.60 23.55 14.50
CA SER A 32 -0.72 23.09 14.90
C SER A 32 -1.53 22.60 13.69
N PHE A 33 -2.44 21.64 13.92
CA PHE A 33 -3.35 21.16 12.87
C PHE A 33 -4.19 22.28 12.24
N VAL A 34 -4.68 23.24 13.04
CA VAL A 34 -5.47 24.38 12.54
C VAL A 34 -4.66 25.20 11.55
N ASP A 35 -3.42 25.50 11.91
CA ASP A 35 -2.55 26.34 11.10
C ASP A 35 -2.12 25.62 9.83
N TYR A 36 -1.86 24.31 9.92
CA TYR A 36 -1.60 23.49 8.74
C TYR A 36 -2.78 23.50 7.75
N ILE A 37 -4.00 23.28 8.23
CA ILE A 37 -5.20 23.33 7.36
C ILE A 37 -5.42 24.74 6.78
N ARG A 38 -5.10 25.80 7.53
CA ARG A 38 -5.16 27.18 7.01
C ARG A 38 -4.18 27.39 5.86
N VAL A 39 -2.92 26.97 6.02
CA VAL A 39 -1.91 27.07 4.95
C VAL A 39 -2.38 26.33 3.70
N LEU A 40 -2.92 25.11 3.85
CA LEU A 40 -3.48 24.36 2.72
C LEU A 40 -4.68 25.06 2.08
N SER A 41 -5.52 25.74 2.86
CA SER A 41 -6.72 26.43 2.36
C SER A 41 -6.44 27.73 1.60
N ASP A 42 -5.32 28.40 1.89
CA ASP A 42 -4.95 29.69 1.31
C ASP A 42 -4.56 29.57 -0.18
N GLY A 43 -4.20 28.37 -0.65
CA GLY A 43 -3.86 28.10 -2.06
C GLY A 43 -4.97 27.49 -2.90
N LYS A 44 -6.21 27.40 -2.40
CA LYS A 44 -7.30 26.63 -3.04
C LYS A 44 -8.48 27.52 -3.44
N LEU A 45 -9.12 27.19 -4.56
CA LEU A 45 -10.23 27.97 -5.12
C LEU A 45 -11.49 27.85 -4.26
N SER A 46 -12.11 28.99 -3.92
CA SER A 46 -13.41 29.12 -3.26
C SER A 46 -14.58 29.08 -4.27
N LYS A 47 -15.78 28.73 -3.80
CA LYS A 47 -17.05 28.89 -4.52
C LYS A 47 -17.27 30.33 -5.00
N SER A 48 -16.78 31.34 -4.28
CA SER A 48 -16.89 32.75 -4.70
C SER A 48 -15.89 33.15 -5.79
N GLY A 49 -14.95 32.27 -6.14
CA GLY A 49 -13.85 32.56 -7.07
C GLY A 49 -12.61 33.17 -6.41
N GLU A 50 -12.60 33.37 -5.08
CA GLU A 50 -11.41 33.79 -4.32
C GLU A 50 -10.42 32.63 -4.19
N ILE A 51 -9.10 32.91 -4.24
CA ILE A 51 -8.04 31.94 -3.97
C ILE A 51 -7.81 31.90 -2.45
N ARG A 52 -8.81 31.36 -1.75
CA ARG A 52 -8.79 31.04 -0.31
C ARG A 52 -10.10 30.37 0.10
N VAL A 53 -10.04 29.14 0.60
CA VAL A 53 -11.25 28.47 1.13
C VAL A 53 -11.51 28.91 2.58
N LYS A 54 -12.66 29.56 2.81
CA LYS A 54 -13.07 29.97 4.17
C LYS A 54 -13.47 28.75 5.00
N THR A 55 -13.23 28.79 6.31
CA THR A 55 -13.56 27.69 7.25
C THR A 55 -15.02 27.22 7.15
N ARG A 56 -15.95 28.15 6.97
CA ARG A 56 -17.38 27.84 6.80
C ARG A 56 -17.64 27.07 5.52
N GLU A 57 -17.07 27.53 4.41
CA GLU A 57 -17.19 26.85 3.14
C GLU A 57 -16.56 25.45 3.19
N LEU A 58 -15.42 25.30 3.85
CA LEU A 58 -14.77 24.00 4.03
C LEU A 58 -15.69 23.03 4.80
N SER A 59 -16.37 23.49 5.85
CA SER A 59 -17.33 22.65 6.59
C SER A 59 -18.47 22.13 5.69
N GLU A 60 -18.97 22.98 4.77
CA GLU A 60 -19.99 22.57 3.79
C GLU A 60 -19.46 21.53 2.80
N ARG A 61 -18.21 21.71 2.32
CA ARG A 61 -17.57 20.74 1.39
C ARG A 61 -17.36 19.38 2.03
N VAL A 62 -17.04 19.36 3.32
CA VAL A 62 -16.87 18.12 4.10
C VAL A 62 -18.22 17.49 4.45
N GLY A 63 -19.28 18.29 4.56
CA GLY A 63 -20.62 17.82 4.94
C GLY A 63 -20.80 17.71 6.47
N ILE A 64 -20.14 18.58 7.24
CA ILE A 64 -20.23 18.63 8.71
C ILE A 64 -20.77 20.00 9.11
N ASP A 65 -21.57 20.04 10.19
CA ASP A 65 -22.02 21.28 10.79
C ASP A 65 -20.84 22.20 11.19
N TYR A 66 -20.98 23.51 10.94
CA TYR A 66 -19.91 24.47 11.11
C TYR A 66 -19.34 24.51 12.55
N GLU A 67 -20.20 24.44 13.56
CA GLU A 67 -19.75 24.46 14.96
C GLU A 67 -18.99 23.18 15.31
N MET A 68 -19.46 22.04 14.80
CA MET A 68 -18.75 20.78 14.96
C MET A 68 -17.39 20.83 14.25
N PHE A 69 -17.34 21.33 13.01
CA PHE A 69 -16.12 21.48 12.24
C PHE A 69 -15.10 22.39 12.94
N ARG A 70 -15.54 23.53 13.47
CA ARG A 70 -14.69 24.44 14.25
C ARG A 70 -14.09 23.76 15.48
N LYS A 71 -14.86 22.93 16.19
CA LYS A 71 -14.35 22.15 17.34
C LYS A 71 -13.35 21.09 16.92
N ILE A 72 -13.54 20.46 15.75
CA ILE A 72 -12.60 19.49 15.18
C ILE A 72 -11.28 20.19 14.87
N LEU A 73 -11.30 21.30 14.13
CA LEU A 73 -10.08 22.06 13.80
C LEU A 73 -9.29 22.41 15.06
N ASN A 74 -9.94 23.01 16.07
CA ASN A 74 -9.28 23.43 17.30
C ASN A 74 -8.95 22.27 18.27
N LYS A 75 -9.06 21.01 17.84
CA LYS A 75 -8.88 19.79 18.65
C LYS A 75 -9.67 19.78 19.98
N GLN A 76 -10.78 20.51 20.05
CA GLN A 76 -11.67 20.53 21.23
C GLN A 76 -12.55 19.28 21.34
N LYS A 77 -12.46 18.39 20.34
CA LYS A 77 -13.12 17.09 20.29
C LYS A 77 -12.04 16.02 20.23
N PRO A 78 -11.53 15.53 21.37
CA PRO A 78 -10.62 14.39 21.35
C PRO A 78 -11.35 13.17 20.77
N ASN A 79 -10.63 12.32 20.04
CA ASN A 79 -11.13 11.06 19.44
C ASN A 79 -12.02 11.21 18.20
N GLN A 80 -11.77 12.21 17.33
CA GLN A 80 -12.42 12.21 16.02
C GLN A 80 -11.94 11.02 15.17
N PRO A 81 -12.82 10.43 14.34
CA PRO A 81 -12.42 9.32 13.50
C PRO A 81 -11.39 9.82 12.47
N ARG A 82 -10.39 8.99 12.21
CA ARG A 82 -9.34 9.21 11.19
C ARG A 82 -9.92 9.63 9.84
N ASP A 83 -11.00 8.95 9.43
CA ASP A 83 -11.75 9.24 8.21
C ASP A 83 -12.27 10.68 8.14
N CYS A 84 -12.58 11.32 9.27
CA CYS A 84 -13.00 12.71 9.28
C CYS A 84 -11.83 13.62 8.85
N ILE A 85 -10.61 13.35 9.31
CA ILE A 85 -9.42 14.13 8.92
C ILE A 85 -9.13 13.92 7.43
N ILE A 86 -9.21 12.67 6.96
CA ILE A 86 -9.10 12.34 5.54
C ILE A 86 -10.16 13.08 4.71
N ALA A 87 -11.41 13.19 5.19
CA ALA A 87 -12.46 13.92 4.51
C ALA A 87 -12.16 15.43 4.40
N ILE A 88 -11.54 16.03 5.43
CA ILE A 88 -11.10 17.43 5.38
C ILE A 88 -10.04 17.60 4.28
N CYS A 89 -9.04 16.71 4.25
CA CYS A 89 -8.01 16.71 3.22
C CYS A 89 -8.58 16.48 1.81
N ALA A 90 -9.53 15.56 1.66
CA ALA A 90 -10.21 15.31 0.40
C ALA A 90 -11.02 16.52 -0.08
N ALA A 91 -11.66 17.27 0.83
CA ALA A 91 -12.39 18.50 0.50
C ALA A 91 -11.46 19.64 0.03
N LEU A 92 -10.19 19.60 0.40
CA LEU A 92 -9.14 20.53 -0.02
C LEU A 92 -8.31 20.03 -1.21
N PHE A 93 -8.63 18.85 -1.76
CA PHE A 93 -7.84 18.23 -2.83
C PHE A 93 -6.36 18.10 -2.43
N CYS A 94 -6.13 17.61 -1.21
CA CYS A 94 -4.79 17.37 -0.71
C CYS A 94 -4.17 16.12 -1.33
N SER A 95 -2.84 16.13 -1.46
CA SER A 95 -2.08 14.93 -1.84
C SER A 95 -2.04 13.90 -0.69
N VAL A 96 -1.55 12.69 -0.99
CA VAL A 96 -1.32 11.64 0.01
C VAL A 96 -0.33 12.12 1.09
N GLU A 97 0.75 12.80 0.69
CA GLU A 97 1.74 13.34 1.61
C GLU A 97 1.15 14.40 2.54
N GLU A 98 0.37 15.32 1.98
CA GLU A 98 -0.30 16.37 2.75
C GLU A 98 -1.31 15.78 3.74
N THR A 99 -2.03 14.73 3.32
CA THR A 99 -2.99 14.00 4.15
C THR A 99 -2.30 13.28 5.29
N ASN A 100 -1.16 12.62 5.04
CA ASN A 100 -0.38 11.95 6.08
C ASN A 100 0.18 12.96 7.11
N LYS A 101 0.63 14.13 6.67
CA LYS A 101 1.00 15.22 7.59
C LYS A 101 -0.19 15.73 8.40
N ALA A 102 -1.36 15.88 7.78
CA ALA A 102 -2.58 16.28 8.50
C ALA A 102 -2.96 15.27 9.61
N LEU A 103 -2.87 13.98 9.30
CA LEU A 103 -3.10 12.88 10.26
C LEU A 103 -2.12 12.94 11.44
N PHE A 104 -0.84 13.17 11.14
CA PHE A 104 0.20 13.37 12.15
C PHE A 104 -0.10 14.59 13.03
N TYR A 105 -0.38 15.76 12.44
CA TYR A 105 -0.67 16.98 13.20
C TYR A 105 -1.95 16.91 14.01
N TYR A 106 -2.92 16.05 13.66
CA TYR A 106 -4.18 15.98 14.40
C TYR A 106 -4.01 15.31 15.77
N ASP A 107 -3.51 14.07 15.82
CA ASP A 107 -3.30 13.32 17.08
C ASP A 107 -2.29 12.17 16.86
N ASP A 108 -1.20 12.41 16.11
CA ASP A 108 -0.21 11.37 15.75
C ASP A 108 -0.86 10.13 15.12
N MET A 109 -1.91 10.35 14.31
CA MET A 109 -2.66 9.24 13.70
C MET A 109 -1.78 8.51 12.69
N PRO A 110 -1.97 7.18 12.53
CA PRO A 110 -1.23 6.43 11.53
C PRO A 110 -1.56 6.95 10.12
N GLY A 111 -0.52 7.11 9.31
CA GLY A 111 -0.63 7.46 7.90
C GLY A 111 -1.42 6.43 7.10
N LEU A 112 -1.75 6.78 5.85
CA LEU A 112 -2.41 5.90 4.89
C LEU A 112 -1.56 4.67 4.62
N ASP A 113 -2.19 3.49 4.66
CA ASP A 113 -1.55 2.22 4.32
C ASP A 113 -1.39 2.10 2.79
N PHE A 114 -0.15 1.84 2.37
CA PHE A 114 0.25 1.71 0.97
C PHE A 114 0.01 0.30 0.42
N SER A 115 -0.38 -0.66 1.26
CA SER A 115 -0.59 -2.05 0.88
C SER A 115 -1.68 -2.18 -0.17
N GLU A 116 -1.37 -2.80 -1.30
CA GLU A 116 -2.32 -3.00 -2.39
C GLU A 116 -3.58 -3.74 -1.92
N GLY A 117 -4.74 -3.31 -2.42
CA GLY A 117 -6.04 -3.91 -2.09
C GLY A 117 -6.61 -3.55 -0.72
N CYS A 118 -5.87 -2.82 0.14
CA CYS A 118 -6.42 -2.31 1.38
C CYS A 118 -7.35 -1.10 1.13
N ARG A 119 -8.17 -0.75 2.12
CA ARG A 119 -9.08 0.41 2.02
C ARG A 119 -8.33 1.72 1.76
N ASP A 120 -7.21 1.92 2.45
CA ASP A 120 -6.43 3.15 2.37
C ASP A 120 -5.76 3.30 1.00
N PHE A 121 -5.37 2.21 0.34
CA PHE A 121 -4.86 2.21 -1.03
C PHE A 121 -5.87 2.86 -2.00
N PHE A 122 -7.15 2.52 -1.89
CA PHE A 122 -8.20 3.13 -2.71
C PHE A 122 -8.50 4.59 -2.32
N ILE A 123 -8.32 4.95 -1.04
CA ILE A 123 -8.38 6.35 -0.61
C ILE A 123 -7.25 7.13 -1.29
N MET A 124 -6.02 6.61 -1.25
CA MET A 124 -4.86 7.24 -1.89
C MET A 124 -5.07 7.42 -3.38
N GLN A 125 -5.49 6.36 -4.09
CA GLN A 125 -5.79 6.42 -5.52
C GLN A 125 -6.82 7.50 -5.85
N ALA A 126 -7.86 7.64 -5.01
CA ALA A 126 -8.86 8.68 -5.17
C ALA A 126 -8.28 10.09 -4.92
N LEU A 127 -7.43 10.26 -3.89
CA LEU A 127 -6.77 11.55 -3.60
C LEU A 127 -5.85 11.97 -4.75
N GLU A 128 -5.02 11.04 -5.26
CA GLU A 128 -4.10 11.30 -6.37
C GLU A 128 -4.84 11.59 -7.68
N GLY A 129 -5.89 10.82 -8.00
CA GLY A 129 -6.74 11.06 -9.17
C GLY A 129 -7.56 12.36 -9.11
N ASN A 130 -7.55 13.04 -7.96
CA ASN A 130 -8.20 14.32 -7.77
C ASN A 130 -7.24 15.52 -7.84
N ILE A 131 -5.92 15.28 -7.90
CA ILE A 131 -4.92 16.34 -8.09
C ILE A 131 -5.16 17.05 -9.43
N GLY A 132 -5.07 18.38 -9.43
CA GLY A 132 -5.33 19.24 -10.58
C GLY A 132 -6.79 19.70 -10.70
N LYS A 133 -7.71 19.12 -9.93
CA LYS A 133 -9.14 19.51 -9.90
C LYS A 133 -9.45 20.58 -8.86
N GLU A 134 -8.46 21.02 -8.08
CA GLU A 134 -8.64 22.02 -7.01
C GLU A 134 -9.10 23.39 -7.53
N ASN A 135 -8.83 23.70 -8.80
CA ASN A 135 -9.19 24.96 -9.45
C ASN A 135 -10.45 24.84 -10.34
N ASP A 136 -11.06 23.65 -10.40
CA ASP A 136 -12.25 23.41 -11.21
C ASP A 136 -13.53 23.63 -10.38
N ARG A 137 -14.29 24.68 -10.72
CA ARG A 137 -15.53 25.08 -10.02
C ARG A 137 -16.58 23.98 -9.95
N ASP A 138 -16.63 23.08 -10.91
CA ASP A 138 -17.63 22.00 -10.91
C ASP A 138 -17.26 20.89 -9.91
N TYR A 139 -15.97 20.81 -9.58
CA TYR A 139 -15.40 19.77 -8.73
C TYR A 139 -15.08 20.24 -7.32
N ILE A 140 -14.91 21.53 -7.04
CA ILE A 140 -14.50 22.05 -5.70
C ILE A 140 -15.31 21.51 -4.51
N SER A 141 -16.57 21.11 -4.70
CA SER A 141 -17.45 20.56 -3.66
C SER A 141 -17.56 19.03 -3.65
N ARG A 142 -16.90 18.37 -4.61
CA ARG A 142 -17.03 16.92 -4.85
C ARG A 142 -15.90 16.10 -4.26
N GLY A 143 -14.84 16.69 -3.70
CA GLY A 143 -13.66 15.95 -3.22
C GLY A 143 -14.00 14.74 -2.31
N VAL A 144 -14.80 14.96 -1.27
CA VAL A 144 -15.26 13.87 -0.37
C VAL A 144 -16.14 12.85 -1.10
N LYS A 145 -17.00 13.33 -2.00
CA LYS A 145 -17.87 12.47 -2.81
C LYS A 145 -17.06 11.54 -3.69
N LEU A 146 -16.00 12.03 -4.34
CA LEU A 146 -15.14 11.25 -5.22
C LEU A 146 -14.43 10.12 -4.45
N VAL A 147 -13.91 10.41 -3.25
CA VAL A 147 -13.33 9.36 -2.40
C VAL A 147 -14.36 8.32 -2.01
N ASN A 148 -15.56 8.76 -1.61
CA ASN A 148 -16.66 7.87 -1.26
C ASN A 148 -17.16 7.03 -2.44
N ASP A 149 -17.19 7.58 -3.65
CA ASP A 149 -17.56 6.85 -4.87
C ASP A 149 -16.52 5.77 -5.17
N THR A 150 -15.21 6.06 -5.07
CA THR A 150 -14.14 5.06 -5.20
C THR A 150 -14.25 3.96 -4.14
N LEU A 151 -14.50 4.31 -2.88
CA LEU A 151 -14.70 3.32 -1.81
C LEU A 151 -15.91 2.43 -2.07
N LYS A 152 -17.02 3.01 -2.54
CA LYS A 152 -18.25 2.28 -2.86
C LYS A 152 -18.05 1.32 -4.04
N LEU A 153 -17.36 1.74 -5.09
CA LEU A 153 -17.02 0.90 -6.24
C LEU A 153 -16.22 -0.34 -5.81
N ASN A 154 -15.31 -0.17 -4.86
CA ASN A 154 -14.49 -1.24 -4.31
C ASN A 154 -15.12 -1.95 -3.08
N LYS A 155 -16.42 -1.75 -2.83
CA LYS A 155 -17.20 -2.40 -1.76
C LYS A 155 -16.70 -2.12 -0.33
N PHE A 156 -15.99 -1.01 -0.11
CA PHE A 156 -15.58 -0.56 1.22
C PHE A 156 -16.61 0.37 1.87
N SER A 157 -16.51 0.50 3.19
CA SER A 157 -17.27 1.50 3.94
C SER A 157 -16.83 2.92 3.58
N LEU A 158 -17.82 3.78 3.35
CA LEU A 158 -17.64 5.22 3.14
C LEU A 158 -16.86 5.87 4.30
N LEU A 159 -16.31 7.06 4.06
CA LEU A 159 -15.62 7.83 5.09
C LEU A 159 -16.56 8.17 6.25
N ARG A 160 -16.15 7.80 7.46
CA ARG A 160 -16.89 8.07 8.69
C ARG A 160 -16.57 9.46 9.24
N LEU A 161 -17.51 10.39 9.11
CA LEU A 161 -17.35 11.78 9.59
C LEU A 161 -17.63 11.97 11.09
N SER A 162 -18.21 10.97 11.76
CA SER A 162 -18.61 11.06 13.16
C SER A 162 -18.64 9.70 13.84
N ASN A 163 -18.35 9.67 15.13
CA ASN A 163 -18.42 8.44 15.92
C ASN A 163 -19.85 7.92 16.11
N LYS A 164 -20.89 8.75 15.87
CA LYS A 164 -22.30 8.33 16.04
C LYS A 164 -22.79 7.38 14.94
N THR A 165 -22.27 7.49 13.73
CA THR A 165 -22.62 6.60 12.62
C THR A 165 -21.76 5.34 12.69
N LYS A 166 -22.30 4.26 13.27
CA LYS A 166 -21.72 2.92 13.10
C LYS A 166 -22.09 2.43 11.71
N THR A 167 -21.19 2.54 10.75
CA THR A 167 -21.29 1.76 9.52
C THR A 167 -21.10 0.29 9.90
N LYS A 168 -21.93 -0.61 9.35
CA LYS A 168 -21.61 -2.04 9.36
C LYS A 168 -20.30 -2.16 8.59
N GLU A 169 -19.22 -2.46 9.28
CA GLU A 169 -17.92 -2.71 8.65
C GLU A 169 -18.16 -3.76 7.58
N ALA A 170 -17.87 -3.41 6.32
CA ALA A 170 -17.82 -4.41 5.27
C ALA A 170 -16.74 -5.40 5.71
N ASN A 171 -17.09 -6.68 5.82
CA ASN A 171 -16.09 -7.72 6.01
C ASN A 171 -15.06 -7.54 4.90
N ILE A 172 -13.86 -7.13 5.28
CA ILE A 172 -12.72 -7.08 4.38
C ILE A 172 -12.48 -8.55 4.02
N ILE A 173 -13.01 -8.99 2.88
CA ILE A 173 -12.45 -10.15 2.21
C ILE A 173 -11.13 -9.62 1.68
N ALA A 174 -10.10 -9.62 2.54
CA ALA A 174 -8.75 -9.46 2.05
C ALA A 174 -8.61 -10.58 1.01
N PRO A 175 -8.29 -10.27 -0.27
CA PRO A 175 -7.83 -11.31 -1.16
C PRO A 175 -6.75 -12.06 -0.37
N ASN A 176 -6.95 -13.35 -0.12
CA ASN A 176 -6.07 -14.15 0.72
C ASN A 176 -4.80 -14.50 -0.07
N ASP A 177 -4.42 -13.58 -0.96
CA ASP A 177 -3.48 -13.76 -2.01
C ASP A 177 -2.15 -13.34 -1.44
N ARG A 178 -1.25 -14.31 -1.31
CA ARG A 178 0.03 -14.11 -0.66
C ARG A 178 1.07 -14.96 -1.34
N ILE A 179 2.28 -14.43 -1.39
CA ILE A 179 3.45 -15.22 -1.77
C ILE A 179 3.75 -16.14 -0.57
N GLU A 180 3.67 -17.44 -0.77
CA GLU A 180 3.99 -18.43 0.25
C GLU A 180 5.49 -18.71 0.32
N ASP A 181 6.14 -18.76 -0.84
CA ASP A 181 7.56 -19.14 -0.93
C ASP A 181 8.21 -18.62 -2.22
N ILE A 182 9.53 -18.39 -2.15
CA ILE A 182 10.38 -18.04 -3.29
C ILE A 182 11.67 -18.85 -3.17
N ILE A 183 11.91 -19.72 -4.15
CA ILE A 183 13.12 -20.54 -4.23
C ILE A 183 13.84 -20.22 -5.53
N SER A 184 15.15 -19.97 -5.46
CA SER A 184 16.01 -19.76 -6.62
C SER A 184 17.11 -20.81 -6.64
N GLU A 185 17.25 -21.49 -7.77
CA GLU A 185 18.27 -22.51 -7.97
C GLU A 185 19.11 -22.17 -9.21
N ALA A 186 20.43 -22.19 -9.03
CA ALA A 186 21.36 -22.11 -10.14
C ALA A 186 21.43 -23.47 -10.84
N TYR A 187 21.16 -23.49 -12.13
CA TYR A 187 21.25 -24.67 -12.97
C TYR A 187 22.35 -24.49 -14.03
N SER A 188 23.04 -25.60 -14.32
CA SER A 188 23.96 -25.66 -15.45
C SER A 188 23.64 -26.89 -16.29
N LEU A 189 23.69 -26.76 -17.62
CA LEU A 189 23.56 -27.89 -18.54
C LEU A 189 24.80 -28.80 -18.55
N ARG A 190 25.64 -28.73 -17.51
CA ARG A 190 26.92 -29.43 -17.37
C ARG A 190 26.83 -30.93 -17.63
N GLU A 191 25.75 -31.56 -17.17
CA GLU A 191 25.57 -33.02 -17.30
C GLU A 191 25.00 -33.45 -18.66
N LYS A 192 24.44 -32.52 -19.45
CA LYS A 192 23.89 -32.84 -20.77
C LYS A 192 24.95 -32.89 -21.87
N TYR A 193 26.13 -32.32 -21.64
CA TYR A 193 27.13 -32.18 -22.69
C TYR A 193 28.51 -32.66 -22.21
N TYR A 194 29.05 -33.69 -22.86
CA TYR A 194 30.47 -34.08 -22.80
C TYR A 194 31.36 -33.06 -23.54
N SER A 195 31.29 -31.81 -23.11
CA SER A 195 31.79 -30.66 -23.86
C SER A 195 33.18 -30.19 -23.42
N SER A 196 33.91 -29.56 -24.34
CA SER A 196 35.24 -28.97 -24.08
C SER A 196 35.16 -27.78 -23.09
N LEU A 197 36.29 -27.45 -22.45
CA LEU A 197 36.37 -26.34 -21.48
C LEU A 197 35.90 -24.98 -22.06
N GLY A 198 36.08 -24.76 -23.36
CA GLY A 198 35.60 -23.54 -24.02
C GLY A 198 34.07 -23.46 -24.15
N ILE A 199 33.39 -24.61 -24.15
CA ILE A 199 31.93 -24.68 -24.07
C ILE A 199 31.49 -24.60 -22.60
N TYR A 200 32.27 -25.15 -21.66
CA TYR A 200 31.99 -25.12 -20.22
C TYR A 200 31.77 -23.69 -19.71
N TYR A 201 32.66 -22.75 -20.05
CA TYR A 201 32.58 -21.36 -19.57
C TYR A 201 31.67 -20.45 -20.41
N LYS A 202 30.83 -20.99 -21.30
CA LYS A 202 29.88 -20.14 -22.04
C LYS A 202 28.81 -19.62 -21.07
N PRO A 203 28.59 -18.30 -20.99
CA PRO A 203 27.58 -17.71 -20.10
C PRO A 203 26.19 -18.33 -20.27
N ASP A 204 25.81 -18.66 -21.51
CA ASP A 204 24.49 -19.20 -21.84
C ASP A 204 24.21 -20.60 -21.26
N ASN A 205 25.25 -21.29 -20.78
CA ASN A 205 25.12 -22.61 -20.13
C ASN A 205 24.73 -22.54 -18.65
N TYR A 206 24.72 -21.35 -18.09
CA TYR A 206 24.33 -21.08 -16.71
C TYR A 206 23.03 -20.30 -16.71
N SER A 207 22.06 -20.78 -15.95
CA SER A 207 20.82 -20.05 -15.73
C SER A 207 20.38 -20.19 -14.29
N VAL A 208 19.65 -19.19 -13.81
CA VAL A 208 18.96 -19.27 -12.53
C VAL A 208 17.49 -19.50 -12.84
N THR A 209 16.91 -20.51 -12.20
CA THR A 209 15.47 -20.74 -12.21
C THR A 209 14.92 -20.30 -10.87
N THR A 210 14.00 -19.35 -10.89
CA THR A 210 13.25 -18.91 -9.71
C THR A 210 11.85 -19.48 -9.78
N GLN A 211 11.41 -20.12 -8.70
CA GLN A 211 10.06 -20.61 -8.51
C GLN A 211 9.39 -19.80 -7.40
N ILE A 212 8.21 -19.27 -7.69
CA ILE A 212 7.41 -18.46 -6.77
C ILE A 212 6.10 -19.20 -6.54
N LYS A 213 5.81 -19.52 -5.28
CA LYS A 213 4.55 -20.13 -4.88
C LYS A 213 3.59 -19.03 -4.42
N VAL A 214 2.50 -18.86 -5.16
CA VAL A 214 1.47 -17.85 -4.90
C VAL A 214 0.20 -18.57 -4.49
N LEU A 215 -0.36 -18.22 -3.33
CA LEU A 215 -1.73 -18.55 -2.99
C LEU A 215 -2.61 -17.47 -3.63
N ASP A 216 -3.56 -17.86 -4.47
CA ASP A 216 -4.58 -16.96 -5.05
C ASP A 216 -5.94 -17.64 -4.87
N ASN A 217 -6.87 -17.01 -4.16
CA ASN A 217 -8.24 -17.52 -3.99
C ASN A 217 -8.33 -19.01 -3.54
N LYS A 218 -7.46 -19.40 -2.60
CA LYS A 218 -7.29 -20.79 -2.07
C LYS A 218 -6.73 -21.81 -3.07
N LYS A 219 -6.25 -21.37 -4.24
CA LYS A 219 -5.52 -22.19 -5.20
C LYS A 219 -4.03 -21.83 -5.12
N ILE A 220 -3.18 -22.84 -5.28
CA ILE A 220 -1.74 -22.65 -5.29
C ILE A 220 -1.29 -22.57 -6.74
N HIS A 221 -0.63 -21.47 -7.08
CA HIS A 221 0.00 -21.24 -8.36
C HIS A 221 1.52 -21.27 -8.18
N HIS A 222 2.20 -21.98 -9.07
CA HIS A 222 3.65 -22.07 -9.07
C HIS A 222 4.18 -21.34 -10.31
N LEU A 223 4.68 -20.12 -10.12
CA LEU A 223 5.28 -19.33 -11.19
C LEU A 223 6.76 -19.66 -11.33
N VAL A 224 7.23 -19.95 -12.53
CA VAL A 224 8.63 -20.27 -12.81
C VAL A 224 9.20 -19.26 -13.79
N LYS A 225 10.36 -18.69 -13.45
CA LYS A 225 11.09 -17.75 -14.28
C LYS A 225 12.53 -18.23 -14.45
N LYS A 226 13.01 -18.29 -15.69
CA LYS A 226 14.44 -18.56 -15.98
C LYS A 226 15.14 -17.26 -16.34
N SER A 227 16.38 -17.10 -15.92
CA SER A 227 17.17 -15.89 -16.17
C SER A 227 17.50 -15.66 -17.65
N ASN A 228 17.45 -16.71 -18.48
CA ASN A 228 17.81 -16.69 -19.89
C ASN A 228 16.61 -16.61 -20.84
N THR A 229 15.38 -16.59 -20.33
CA THR A 229 14.15 -16.46 -21.13
C THR A 229 13.25 -15.40 -20.53
N GLU A 230 12.53 -14.62 -21.34
CA GLU A 230 11.57 -13.64 -20.81
C GLU A 230 10.31 -14.27 -20.22
N ASP A 231 10.02 -15.51 -20.59
CA ASP A 231 8.83 -16.25 -20.19
C ASP A 231 8.70 -16.48 -18.68
N VAL A 232 7.45 -16.40 -18.19
CA VAL A 232 6.99 -16.84 -16.87
C VAL A 232 6.00 -17.98 -17.07
N PHE A 233 6.17 -19.09 -16.37
CA PHE A 233 5.33 -20.29 -16.53
C PHE A 233 4.52 -20.56 -15.28
N GLU A 234 3.26 -20.94 -15.43
CA GLU A 234 2.44 -21.45 -14.33
C GLU A 234 2.45 -22.99 -14.31
N LEU A 235 2.95 -23.61 -13.25
CA LEU A 235 2.85 -25.06 -13.07
C LEU A 235 1.53 -25.39 -12.38
N LYS A 236 0.59 -25.94 -13.16
CA LYS A 236 -0.61 -26.59 -12.62
C LYS A 236 -0.26 -28.05 -12.33
N TYR A 237 -0.26 -28.43 -11.05
CA TYR A 237 -0.18 -29.84 -10.64
C TYR A 237 -1.56 -30.50 -10.75
N ASP A 238 -2.17 -30.44 -11.94
CA ASP A 238 -3.21 -31.40 -12.33
C ASP A 238 -2.50 -32.49 -13.12
N GLU A 239 -2.66 -33.73 -12.66
CA GLU A 239 -2.01 -34.95 -13.12
C GLU A 239 -1.67 -35.00 -14.63
N ARG A 240 -0.51 -34.46 -15.03
CA ARG A 240 0.59 -35.18 -15.75
C ARG A 240 1.53 -34.28 -16.56
N PHE A 241 1.27 -33.02 -16.88
CA PHE A 241 2.25 -32.19 -17.60
C PHE A 241 2.11 -30.68 -17.33
N PRO A 242 3.22 -29.91 -17.28
CA PRO A 242 3.18 -28.46 -17.16
C PRO A 242 2.49 -27.85 -18.38
N THR A 243 1.47 -27.01 -18.15
CA THR A 243 0.74 -26.34 -19.23
C THR A 243 1.37 -24.98 -19.51
N TYR A 244 1.70 -24.71 -20.77
CA TYR A 244 2.29 -23.45 -21.19
C TYR A 244 1.22 -22.36 -21.30
N ILE A 245 1.40 -21.25 -20.58
CA ILE A 245 0.60 -20.04 -20.74
C ILE A 245 1.55 -18.96 -21.28
N ARG A 246 1.35 -18.54 -22.53
CA ARG A 246 2.00 -17.31 -23.03
C ARG A 246 1.35 -16.13 -22.35
N PRO A 247 2.12 -15.16 -21.81
CA PRO A 247 1.55 -13.95 -21.23
C PRO A 247 0.66 -13.16 -22.22
N GLU A 248 0.83 -13.36 -23.53
CA GLU A 248 0.06 -12.67 -24.58
C GLU A 248 -1.29 -13.35 -24.93
N ALA A 249 -1.53 -14.61 -24.54
CA ALA A 249 -2.66 -15.38 -25.09
C ALA A 249 -3.97 -15.32 -24.29
N ASP A 250 -3.95 -14.79 -23.06
CA ASP A 250 -5.14 -14.72 -22.19
C ASP A 250 -5.75 -13.31 -22.05
N LEU A 251 -5.13 -12.29 -22.66
CA LEU A 251 -5.75 -10.96 -22.80
C LEU A 251 -6.86 -10.92 -23.87
N GLU A 252 -6.85 -11.86 -24.83
CA GLU A 252 -7.84 -11.87 -25.93
C GLU A 252 -9.12 -12.64 -25.64
N LYS A 253 -9.20 -13.43 -24.55
CA LYS A 253 -10.39 -14.26 -24.26
C LYS A 253 -11.44 -13.60 -23.35
N ASN A 254 -11.15 -12.43 -22.78
CA ASN A 254 -12.12 -11.68 -21.98
C ASN A 254 -12.70 -10.44 -22.68
N THR A 255 -12.43 -10.24 -23.97
CA THR A 255 -13.17 -9.27 -24.78
C THR A 255 -14.48 -9.88 -25.25
N ILE A 256 -15.45 -10.00 -24.33
CA ILE A 256 -16.86 -10.11 -24.72
C ILE A 256 -17.23 -8.75 -25.31
N LEU A 257 -17.34 -8.71 -26.64
CA LEU A 257 -17.89 -7.63 -27.43
C LEU A 257 -19.28 -7.25 -26.90
N PHE A 258 -19.46 -5.98 -26.53
CA PHE A 258 -20.77 -5.32 -26.54
C PHE A 258 -21.12 -4.91 -27.96
#